data_AF-A0A4C1WGV4-F1
#
_entry.id   AF-A0A4C1WGV4-F1
#
_cell.length_a   1.000
_cell.length_b   1.000
_cell.length_c   1.000
_cell.angle_alpha   90.00
_cell.angle_beta   90.00
_cell.angle_gamma   90.00
#
_symmetry.space_group_name_H-M   'P 1'
#
loop_
_entity.id
_entity.type
_entity.pdbx_description
1 polymer ?
#
loop_
_entity_poly.entity_id
_entity_poly.type
_entity_poly.pdbx_seq_one_letter_code
_entity_poly.pdbx_strand_id
1 'polypeptide(L)'
;MDLTRAVMYYDFRQVFKEIRKDNRQCRIILHYNNASCHTSAETTRFLDELTGHPPYSPDLAPNDFYLFPSVKNNLRGQCFLSCEEAVHAFKMHGLETPQSKWEKCYKN
;
A
#
# COMPACT_ATOMS: atom_id res chain seq x y z
N MET A 1 3.85 -21.45 -5.85
CA MET A 1 3.79 -20.36 -4.86
C MET A 1 4.90 -19.40 -5.24
N ASP A 2 4.59 -18.34 -5.98
CA ASP A 2 5.64 -17.48 -6.55
C ASP A 2 6.32 -16.64 -5.47
N LEU A 3 7.64 -16.47 -5.59
CA LEU A 3 8.48 -15.73 -4.65
C LEU A 3 7.94 -14.33 -4.33
N THR A 4 7.33 -13.68 -5.31
CA THR A 4 6.71 -12.35 -5.19
C THR A 4 5.56 -12.33 -4.17
N ARG A 5 4.79 -13.42 -4.09
CA ARG A 5 3.67 -13.55 -3.15
C ARG A 5 4.16 -13.77 -1.72
N ALA A 6 5.27 -14.49 -1.55
CA ALA A 6 5.87 -14.73 -0.25
C ALA A 6 6.51 -13.46 0.32
N VAL A 7 7.29 -12.71 -0.48
CA VAL A 7 7.95 -11.47 -0.02
C VAL A 7 6.92 -10.43 0.45
N MET A 8 5.88 -10.19 -0.35
CA MET A 8 4.80 -9.27 0.03
C MET A 8 4.11 -9.69 1.33
N TYR A 9 3.87 -10.99 1.53
CA TYR A 9 3.22 -11.50 2.73
C TYR A 9 4.08 -11.34 3.99
N TYR A 10 5.38 -11.67 3.91
CA TYR A 10 6.30 -11.55 5.03
C TYR A 10 6.51 -10.10 5.48
N ASP A 11 6.62 -9.18 4.51
CA ASP A 11 6.80 -7.76 4.79
C ASP A 11 5.54 -7.18 5.44
N PHE A 12 4.36 -7.48 4.87
CA PHE A 12 3.07 -7.03 5.40
C PHE A 12 2.82 -7.49 6.84
N ARG A 13 3.21 -8.73 7.16
CA ARG A 13 3.07 -9.30 8.51
C ARG A 13 3.95 -8.59 9.54
N GLN A 14 5.15 -8.17 9.16
CA GLN A 14 6.05 -7.43 10.05
C GLN A 14 5.51 -6.02 10.31
N VAL A 15 5.12 -5.31 9.26
CA VAL A 15 4.54 -3.96 9.37
C VAL A 15 3.33 -3.94 10.30
N PHE A 16 2.39 -4.89 10.15
CA PHE A 16 1.21 -4.95 11.01
C PHE A 16 1.54 -5.24 12.48
N LYS A 17 2.55 -6.08 12.74
CA LYS A 17 3.01 -6.33 14.11
C LYS A 17 3.58 -5.07 14.75
N GLU A 18 4.38 -4.31 14.01
CA GLU A 18 4.92 -3.04 14.51
C GLU A 18 3.81 -2.02 14.78
N ILE A 19 2.88 -1.80 13.84
CA ILE A 19 1.75 -0.87 14.04
C ILE A 19 0.89 -1.26 15.26
N ARG A 20 0.64 -2.57 15.45
CA ARG A 20 -0.11 -3.07 16.62
C ARG A 20 0.62 -2.89 17.95
N LYS A 21 1.96 -2.81 17.97
CA LYS A 21 2.69 -2.52 19.23
C LYS A 21 2.32 -1.15 19.78
N ASP A 22 2.19 -0.18 18.88
CA ASP A 22 1.94 1.23 19.24
C ASP A 22 0.44 1.55 19.33
N ASN A 23 -0.43 0.73 18.73
CA ASN A 23 -1.88 0.96 18.63
C ASN A 23 -2.72 -0.19 19.20
N ARG A 24 -2.38 -0.70 20.40
CA ARG A 24 -3.03 -1.88 21.01
C ARG A 24 -4.53 -1.75 21.25
N GLN A 25 -5.05 -0.53 21.37
CA GLN A 25 -6.46 -0.25 21.65
C GLN A 25 -7.24 0.23 20.42
N CYS A 26 -6.55 0.51 19.30
CA CYS A 26 -7.19 1.05 18.10
C CYS A 26 -7.41 -0.05 17.07
N ARG A 27 -8.62 -0.06 16.52
CA ARG A 27 -9.02 -0.88 15.39
C ARG A 27 -8.21 -0.46 14.15
N ILE A 28 -7.42 -1.36 13.58
CA ILE A 28 -6.67 -1.09 12.34
C ILE A 28 -7.55 -1.48 11.16
N ILE A 29 -8.06 -0.47 10.45
CA ILE A 29 -8.84 -0.67 9.24
C ILE A 29 -7.90 -0.63 8.05
N LEU A 30 -7.90 -1.70 7.26
CA LEU A 30 -7.10 -1.77 6.04
C LEU A 30 -8.00 -1.60 4.80
N HIS A 31 -7.60 -0.70 3.92
CA HIS A 31 -8.23 -0.47 2.62
C HIS A 31 -7.25 -0.85 1.50
N TYR A 32 -7.60 -1.86 0.69
CA TYR A 32 -6.82 -2.30 -0.47
C TYR A 32 -7.75 -2.81 -1.59
N ASN A 33 -7.21 -3.02 -2.80
CA ASN A 33 -8.00 -3.39 -3.97
C ASN A 33 -8.38 -4.89 -4.05
N ASN A 34 -9.38 -5.27 -4.83
CA ASN A 34 -9.87 -6.64 -4.90
C ASN A 34 -8.96 -7.62 -5.71
N ALA A 35 -7.63 -7.42 -5.69
CA ALA A 35 -6.72 -8.34 -6.38
C ALA A 35 -6.76 -9.75 -5.75
N SER A 36 -6.62 -10.79 -6.58
CA SER A 36 -6.79 -12.19 -6.16
C SER A 36 -5.81 -12.66 -5.06
N CYS A 37 -4.67 -11.99 -4.93
CA CYS A 37 -3.73 -12.25 -3.84
C CYS A 37 -4.27 -11.80 -2.48
N HIS A 38 -5.12 -10.76 -2.45
CA HIS A 38 -5.65 -10.19 -1.22
C HIS A 38 -6.99 -10.83 -0.79
N THR A 39 -7.76 -11.38 -1.72
CA THR A 39 -9.00 -12.12 -1.41
C THR A 39 -8.77 -13.56 -0.98
N SER A 40 -7.51 -13.97 -0.81
CA SER A 40 -7.20 -15.34 -0.42
C SER A 40 -7.63 -15.63 1.02
N ALA A 41 -8.00 -16.87 1.30
CA ALA A 41 -8.42 -17.30 2.64
C ALA A 41 -7.33 -17.05 3.69
N GLU A 42 -6.05 -17.17 3.33
CA GLU A 42 -4.93 -16.88 4.22
C GLU A 42 -4.87 -15.39 4.58
N THR A 43 -5.00 -14.50 3.59
CA THR A 43 -5.00 -13.05 3.82
C THR A 43 -6.21 -12.61 4.64
N THR A 44 -7.38 -13.16 4.35
CA THR A 44 -8.62 -12.87 5.08
C THR A 44 -8.58 -13.38 6.52
N ARG A 45 -7.91 -14.50 6.80
CA ARG A 45 -7.71 -14.98 8.17
C ARG A 45 -6.69 -14.14 8.95
N PHE A 46 -5.69 -13.58 8.28
CA PHE A 46 -4.69 -12.75 8.93
C PHE A 46 -5.21 -11.33 9.24
N LEU A 47 -6.10 -10.83 8.39
CA LEU A 47 -6.68 -9.49 8.52
C LEU A 47 -8.09 -9.64 9.10
N ASP A 48 -8.23 -9.37 10.40
CA ASP A 48 -9.53 -9.43 11.09
C ASP A 48 -10.61 -8.58 10.38
N GLU A 49 -10.21 -7.49 9.73
CA GLU A 49 -11.14 -6.45 9.29
C GLU A 49 -10.73 -5.86 7.93
N LEU A 50 -11.41 -6.37 6.91
CA LEU A 50 -11.34 -5.85 5.55
C LEU A 50 -12.49 -4.87 5.34
N THR A 51 -12.17 -3.66 4.89
CA THR A 51 -13.21 -2.81 4.29
C THR A 51 -13.50 -3.31 2.89
N GLY A 52 -14.77 -3.55 2.58
CA GLY A 52 -15.17 -4.02 1.26
C GLY A 52 -14.85 -2.96 0.21
N HIS A 53 -13.99 -3.31 -0.75
CA HIS A 53 -13.69 -2.46 -1.89
C HIS A 53 -14.47 -2.96 -3.12
N PRO A 54 -15.26 -2.11 -3.79
CA PRO A 54 -15.99 -2.53 -4.98
C PRO A 54 -15.03 -2.99 -6.09
N PRO A 55 -15.43 -3.99 -6.91
CA PRO A 55 -14.61 -4.45 -8.02
C PRO A 55 -14.27 -3.30 -8.98
N TYR A 56 -13.03 -3.29 -9.48
CA TYR A 56 -12.56 -2.37 -10.53
C TYR A 56 -12.76 -0.88 -10.22
N SER A 57 -12.59 -0.46 -8.96
CA SER A 57 -12.76 0.94 -8.54
C SER A 57 -11.43 1.59 -8.13
N PRO A 58 -10.47 1.77 -9.06
CA PRO A 58 -9.19 2.40 -8.76
C PRO A 58 -9.33 3.86 -8.30
N ASP A 59 -10.42 4.52 -8.65
CA ASP A 59 -10.83 5.84 -8.15
C ASP A 59 -11.09 5.86 -6.64
N LEU A 60 -11.49 4.72 -6.07
CA LEU A 60 -11.75 4.58 -4.63
C LEU A 60 -10.53 4.12 -3.83
N ALA A 61 -9.45 3.70 -4.49
CA ALA A 61 -8.21 3.31 -3.84
C ALA A 61 -7.27 4.53 -3.71
N PRO A 62 -7.01 5.06 -2.51
CA PRO A 62 -6.17 6.26 -2.33
C PRO A 62 -4.77 6.09 -2.92
N ASN A 63 -4.25 4.86 -2.91
CA ASN A 63 -2.95 4.56 -3.51
C ASN A 63 -2.94 4.71 -5.04
N ASP A 64 -4.01 4.24 -5.70
CA ASP A 64 -4.15 4.26 -7.16
C ASP A 64 -4.55 5.64 -7.68
N PHE A 65 -5.42 6.36 -6.95
CA PHE A 65 -5.86 7.70 -7.32
C PHE A 65 -4.81 8.80 -7.04
N TYR A 66 -4.03 8.66 -5.97
CA TYR A 66 -3.20 9.77 -5.48
C TYR A 66 -1.70 9.46 -5.46
N LEU A 67 -1.27 8.39 -4.78
CA LEU A 67 0.16 8.12 -4.59
C LEU A 67 0.86 7.78 -5.90
N PHE A 68 0.35 6.79 -6.62
CA PHE A 68 1.00 6.33 -7.85
C PHE A 68 1.08 7.40 -8.93
N PRO A 69 0.02 8.20 -9.20
CA PRO A 69 0.12 9.31 -10.14
C PRO A 69 1.14 10.37 -9.71
N SER A 70 1.18 10.71 -8.42
CA SER A 70 2.14 11.70 -7.89
C SER A 70 3.59 11.23 -8.07
N VAL A 71 3.90 10.02 -7.63
CA VAL A 71 5.25 9.45 -7.74
C VAL A 71 5.63 9.25 -9.21
N LYS A 72 4.71 8.75 -10.05
CA LYS A 72 4.95 8.58 -11.48
C LYS A 72 5.26 9.89 -12.20
N ASN A 73 4.61 10.98 -11.80
CA ASN A 73 4.91 12.30 -12.34
C ASN A 73 6.31 12.79 -11.96
N ASN A 74 6.75 12.55 -10.71
CA ASN A 74 8.10 12.90 -10.25
C ASN A 74 9.20 12.04 -10.92
N LEU A 75 8.91 10.76 -11.15
CA LEU A 75 9.82 9.83 -11.82
C LEU A 75 9.80 9.94 -13.36
N ARG A 76 8.94 10.79 -13.92
CA ARG A 76 8.73 10.86 -15.38
C ARG A 76 10.02 11.31 -16.08
N GLY A 77 10.47 10.50 -17.04
CA GLY A 77 11.66 10.78 -17.84
C GLY A 77 12.98 10.39 -17.19
N GLN A 78 12.94 9.82 -15.98
CA GLN A 78 14.13 9.23 -15.36
C GLN A 78 14.36 7.81 -15.93
N CYS A 79 15.63 7.48 -16.20
CA CYS A 79 16.06 6.14 -16.57
C CYS A 79 16.89 5.56 -15.43
N PHE A 80 16.56 4.35 -15.00
CA PHE A 80 17.28 3.64 -13.94
C PHE A 80 18.11 2.52 -14.54
N LEU A 81 19.35 2.39 -14.06
CA LEU A 81 20.28 1.35 -14.49
C LEU A 81 20.11 0.05 -13.68
N SER A 82 19.45 0.12 -12.53
CA SER A 82 19.16 -1.04 -11.70
C SER A 82 17.83 -0.94 -10.95
N CYS A 83 17.36 -2.07 -10.43
CA CYS A 83 16.16 -2.14 -9.60
C CYS A 83 16.34 -1.38 -8.27
N GLU A 84 17.54 -1.42 -7.68
CA GLU A 84 17.86 -0.73 -6.44
C GLU A 84 17.74 0.79 -6.60
N GLU A 85 18.23 1.32 -7.72
CA GLU A 85 18.13 2.74 -8.07
C GLU A 85 16.67 3.17 -8.22
N ALA A 86 15.86 2.37 -8.94
CA ALA A 86 14.43 2.62 -9.10
C ALA A 86 13.68 2.58 -7.76
N VAL A 87 13.99 1.62 -6.89
CA VAL A 87 13.40 1.52 -5.55
C VAL A 87 13.81 2.71 -4.68
N HIS A 88 15.06 3.15 -4.75
CA HIS A 88 15.54 4.31 -4.02
C HIS A 88 14.82 5.60 -4.46
N ALA A 89 14.73 5.84 -5.77
CA ALA A 89 14.00 6.99 -6.32
C ALA A 89 12.51 6.98 -5.93
N PHE A 90 11.88 5.79 -5.98
CA PHE A 90 10.51 5.63 -5.52
C PHE A 90 10.34 5.96 -4.03
N LYS A 91 11.25 5.48 -3.16
CA LYS A 91 11.21 5.78 -1.72
C LYS A 91 11.38 7.26 -1.43
N MET A 92 12.32 7.92 -2.10
CA MET A 92 12.55 9.36 -1.96
C MET A 92 11.26 10.14 -2.26
N HIS A 93 10.65 9.92 -3.42
CA HIS A 93 9.45 10.67 -3.81
C HIS A 93 8.17 10.21 -3.11
N GLY A 94 8.07 8.94 -2.71
CA GLY A 94 6.94 8.44 -1.94
C GLY A 94 6.85 9.08 -0.55
N LEU A 95 8.01 9.28 0.10
CA LEU A 95 8.13 9.90 1.43
C LEU A 95 7.99 11.43 1.41
N GLU A 96 8.24 12.08 0.26
CA GLU A 96 8.04 13.53 0.10
C GLU A 96 6.56 13.94 0.10
N THR A 97 5.63 12.99 -0.05
CA THR A 97 4.19 13.25 -0.05
C THR A 97 3.76 13.71 1.35
N PRO A 98 3.35 14.99 1.57
CA PRO A 98 3.05 15.48 2.90
C PRO A 98 1.89 14.71 3.52
N GLN A 99 2.01 14.31 4.78
CA GLN A 99 0.96 13.62 5.54
C GLN A 99 -0.38 14.37 5.50
N SER A 100 -0.34 15.70 5.47
CA SER A 100 -1.53 16.55 5.35
C SER A 100 -2.30 16.37 4.04
N LYS A 101 -1.63 15.99 2.94
CA LYS A 101 -2.32 15.66 1.68
C LYS A 101 -2.94 14.27 1.71
N TRP A 102 -2.27 13.32 2.38
CA TRP A 102 -2.80 11.97 2.60
C TRP A 102 -4.08 11.97 3.43
N GLU A 103 -4.11 12.74 4.53
CA GLU A 103 -5.30 12.84 5.37
C GLU A 103 -6.53 13.37 4.64
N LYS A 104 -6.34 14.26 3.65
CA LYS A 104 -7.44 14.75 2.81
C LYS A 104 -8.07 13.63 1.97
N CYS A 105 -7.30 12.62 1.56
CA CYS A 105 -7.80 11.51 0.76
C CYS A 105 -8.77 10.60 1.54
N TYR A 106 -8.70 10.61 2.88
CA TYR A 106 -9.54 9.79 3.76
C TYR A 106 -10.65 10.58 4.46
N LYS A 107 -10.78 11.89 4.20
CA LYS A 107 -11.72 12.81 4.88
C LYS A 107 -12.95 13.20 4.03
N ASN A 108 -13.36 12.37 3.07
CA ASN A 108 -14.63 12.58 2.35
C ASN A 108 -15.85 12.34 3.25
#